data_AF-A0A2H4HJ18-F1
#
_entry.id   AF-A0A2H4HJ18-F1
#
_cell.length_a   1.000
_cell.length_b   1.000
_cell.length_c   1.000
_cell.angle_alpha   90.00
_cell.angle_beta   90.00
_cell.angle_gamma   90.00
#
_symmetry.space_group_name_H-M   'P 1'
#
loop_
_entity.id
_entity.type
_entity.pdbx_description
1 polymer ?
#
loop_
_entity_poly.entity_id
_entity_poly.type
_entity_poly.pdbx_seq_one_letter_code
_entity_poly.pdbx_strand_id
1 'polypeptide(L)'
;VQFLDRHHLLIKFGSVDGGVGRNADHLPAFFAVYNMETTDIVAFYQNSAEDLYQLFEQFSDHFTVSSSSPFMNFVTSHSNSVHALEQLKYLKNKSNSFSQFVKKMLVSLPFSCQSQSPS
;
A
#
# COMPACT_ATOMS: atom_id res chain seq x y z
N VAL A 1 4.30 3.38 9.58
CA VAL A 1 3.27 4.42 9.31
C VAL A 1 3.64 5.13 8.01
N GLN A 2 2.67 5.58 7.24
CA GLN A 2 2.87 6.24 5.95
C GLN A 2 1.83 7.35 5.76
N PHE A 3 2.18 8.43 5.06
CA PHE A 3 1.22 9.43 4.61
C PHE A 3 0.50 8.94 3.34
N LEU A 4 -0.83 9.07 3.31
CA LEU A 4 -1.62 8.92 2.08
C LEU A 4 -1.82 10.26 1.38
N ASP A 5 -1.92 11.33 2.16
CA ASP A 5 -1.98 12.71 1.72
C ASP A 5 -1.50 13.62 2.86
N ARG A 6 -1.82 14.93 2.80
CA ARG A 6 -1.40 15.92 3.81
C ARG A 6 -2.09 15.76 5.17
N HIS A 7 -3.23 15.07 5.24
CA HIS A 7 -4.07 14.97 6.43
C HIS A 7 -4.27 13.52 6.91
N HIS A 8 -3.98 12.52 6.08
CA HIS A 8 -4.24 11.12 6.39
C HIS A 8 -2.96 10.27 6.50
N LEU A 9 -2.91 9.46 7.55
CA LEU A 9 -1.90 8.43 7.77
C LEU A 9 -2.48 7.03 7.55
N LEU A 10 -1.75 6.19 6.84
CA LEU A 10 -1.94 4.74 6.84
C LEU A 10 -1.06 4.11 7.93
N ILE A 11 -1.71 3.44 8.89
CA ILE A 11 -1.07 2.76 9.99
C ILE A 11 -1.34 1.26 9.86
N LYS A 12 -0.28 0.44 9.84
CA LYS A 12 -0.39 -1.01 9.89
C LYS A 12 -0.18 -1.51 11.31
N PHE A 13 -1.15 -2.27 11.78
CA PHE A 13 -1.09 -3.02 13.03
C PHE A 13 -0.80 -4.48 12.68
N GLY A 14 0.44 -4.90 12.92
CA GLY A 14 0.86 -6.29 12.78
C GLY A 14 1.16 -6.92 14.13
N SER A 15 1.38 -8.23 14.15
CA SER A 15 1.86 -8.92 15.36
C SER A 15 3.22 -8.37 15.81
N VAL A 16 3.38 -8.20 17.11
CA VAL A 16 4.65 -7.80 17.77
C VAL A 16 5.79 -8.76 17.46
N ASP A 17 5.51 -10.04 17.19
CA ASP A 17 6.50 -11.05 16.81
C ASP A 17 7.03 -10.91 15.37
N GLY A 18 6.39 -10.07 14.55
CA GLY A 18 6.72 -9.85 13.14
C GLY A 18 7.95 -8.98 12.89
N GLY A 19 8.53 -8.35 13.92
CA GLY A 19 9.68 -7.46 13.79
C GLY A 19 11.02 -8.16 13.48
N VAL A 20 11.09 -9.49 13.65
CA VAL A 20 12.35 -10.27 13.55
C VAL A 20 12.28 -11.43 12.55
N GLY A 21 11.08 -11.79 12.06
CA GLY A 21 10.88 -12.95 11.19
C GLY A 21 10.50 -12.59 9.75
N ARG A 22 11.19 -13.17 8.76
CA ARG A 22 10.89 -13.05 7.31
C ARG A 22 9.52 -13.66 6.89
N ASN A 23 8.70 -14.11 7.84
CA ASN A 23 7.46 -14.88 7.62
C ASN A 23 6.25 -14.29 8.40
N ALA A 24 6.21 -12.97 8.60
CA ALA A 24 5.06 -12.30 9.24
C ALA A 24 3.81 -12.22 8.32
N ASP A 25 3.93 -12.58 7.04
CA ASP A 25 2.89 -12.45 6.02
C ASP A 25 1.65 -13.32 6.28
N HIS A 26 1.79 -14.36 7.09
CA HIS A 26 0.69 -15.26 7.49
C HIS A 26 -0.08 -14.78 8.72
N LEU A 27 0.45 -13.80 9.45
CA LEU A 27 -0.20 -13.31 10.66
C LEU A 27 -1.31 -12.32 10.29
N PRO A 28 -2.43 -12.30 11.04
CA PRO A 28 -3.44 -11.27 10.89
C PRO A 28 -2.80 -9.89 11.05
N ALA A 29 -3.08 -9.00 10.11
CA ALA A 29 -2.68 -7.61 10.17
C ALA A 29 -3.85 -6.73 9.77
N PHE A 30 -3.88 -5.54 10.35
CA PHE A 30 -4.91 -4.54 10.11
C PHE A 30 -4.29 -3.24 9.63
N PHE A 31 -5.05 -2.47 8.87
CA PHE A 31 -4.71 -1.14 8.42
C PHE A 31 -5.75 -0.15 8.93
N ALA A 32 -5.31 0.95 9.52
CA ALA A 32 -6.16 2.08 9.83
C ALA A 32 -5.77 3.29 8.98
N VAL A 33 -6.78 4.03 8.54
CA VAL A 33 -6.62 5.37 8.01
C VAL A 33 -6.94 6.35 9.13
N TYR A 34 -5.93 7.10 9.56
CA TYR A 34 -6.01 8.06 10.65
C TYR A 34 -6.00 9.47 10.09
N ASN A 35 -6.98 10.29 10.47
CA ASN A 35 -7.02 11.70 10.14
C ASN A 35 -6.25 12.49 11.21
N MET A 36 -5.20 13.19 10.79
CA MET A 36 -4.32 13.95 11.68
C MET A 36 -4.94 15.26 12.18
N GLU A 37 -5.93 15.80 11.47
CA GLU A 37 -6.62 17.04 11.86
C GLU A 37 -7.68 16.78 12.93
N THR A 38 -8.53 15.77 12.72
CA THR A 38 -9.61 15.43 13.67
C THR A 38 -9.20 14.42 14.73
N THR A 39 -8.04 13.79 14.57
CA THR A 39 -7.52 12.70 15.42
C THR A 39 -8.35 11.42 15.41
N ASP A 40 -9.16 11.21 14.37
CA ASP A 40 -10.06 10.06 14.25
C ASP A 40 -9.53 8.96 13.32
N ILE A 41 -9.97 7.72 13.56
CA ILE A 41 -9.82 6.63 12.60
C ILE A 41 -11.02 6.67 11.65
N VAL A 42 -10.78 7.06 10.39
CA VAL A 42 -11.83 7.19 9.37
C VAL A 42 -12.10 5.90 8.61
N ALA A 43 -11.16 4.95 8.62
CA ALA A 43 -11.35 3.62 8.05
C ALA A 43 -10.46 2.57 8.71
N PHE A 44 -10.93 1.32 8.77
CA PHE A 44 -10.20 0.19 9.34
C PHE A 44 -10.39 -1.06 8.48
N TYR A 45 -9.29 -1.71 8.11
CA TYR A 45 -9.26 -2.80 7.15
C TYR A 45 -8.42 -3.97 7.66
N GLN A 46 -8.78 -5.19 7.24
CA GLN A 46 -7.90 -6.34 7.34
C GLN A 46 -6.93 -6.38 6.16
N ASN A 47 -5.81 -7.10 6.28
CA ASN A 47 -4.81 -7.23 5.21
C ASN A 47 -5.27 -8.00 3.96
N SER A 48 -6.48 -8.57 3.98
CA SER A 48 -7.15 -9.14 2.81
C SER A 48 -8.36 -8.34 2.34
N ALA A 49 -8.53 -7.10 2.80
CA ALA A 49 -9.65 -6.27 2.41
C ALA A 49 -9.54 -5.87 0.94
N GLU A 50 -10.50 -6.35 0.14
CA GLU A 50 -10.57 -6.08 -1.30
C GLU A 50 -10.79 -4.58 -1.58
N ASP A 51 -11.59 -3.90 -0.75
CA ASP A 51 -11.85 -2.47 -0.87
C ASP A 51 -10.58 -1.62 -0.69
N LEU A 52 -9.72 -1.99 0.26
CA LEU A 52 -8.42 -1.33 0.44
C LEU A 52 -7.51 -1.58 -0.78
N TYR A 53 -7.57 -2.77 -1.36
CA TYR A 53 -6.84 -3.06 -2.60
C TYR A 53 -7.36 -2.25 -3.79
N GLN A 54 -8.67 -2.06 -3.93
CA GLN A 54 -9.23 -1.20 -4.98
C GLN A 54 -8.75 0.24 -4.86
N LEU A 55 -8.71 0.78 -3.64
CA LEU A 55 -8.13 2.11 -3.37
C LEU A 55 -6.64 2.15 -3.73
N PHE A 56 -5.89 1.10 -3.38
CA PHE A 56 -4.48 0.98 -3.75
C PHE A 56 -4.27 0.89 -5.28
N GLU A 57 -5.10 0.13 -6.01
CA GLU A 57 -5.03 -0.01 -7.47
C GLU A 57 -5.33 1.33 -8.17
N GLN A 58 -6.34 2.06 -7.70
CA GLN A 58 -6.76 3.34 -8.28
C GLN A 58 -5.81 4.50 -7.93
N PHE A 59 -5.33 4.56 -6.68
CA PHE A 59 -4.54 5.66 -6.13
C PHE A 59 -3.11 5.25 -5.76
N SER A 60 -2.52 4.29 -6.47
CA SER A 60 -1.20 3.70 -6.18
C SER A 60 -0.08 4.72 -5.92
N ASP A 61 -0.15 5.88 -6.58
CA ASP A 61 0.80 6.99 -6.39
C ASP A 61 0.77 7.51 -4.94
N HIS A 62 -0.42 7.65 -4.35
CA HIS A 62 -0.59 8.10 -2.96
C HIS A 62 0.02 7.11 -1.96
N PHE A 63 0.19 5.84 -2.37
CA PHE A 63 0.80 4.80 -1.56
C PHE A 63 2.29 4.58 -1.83
N THR A 64 2.89 5.10 -2.90
CA THR A 64 4.28 4.72 -3.24
C THR A 64 5.20 5.93 -3.34
N VAL A 65 4.70 7.05 -3.86
CA VAL A 65 5.50 8.25 -4.10
C VAL A 65 4.55 9.45 -4.19
N SER A 66 4.73 10.44 -3.31
CA SER A 66 4.24 11.78 -3.67
C SER A 66 5.08 12.25 -4.85
N SER A 67 4.52 12.22 -6.05
CA SER A 67 5.13 12.69 -7.31
C SER A 67 5.43 14.19 -7.32
N SER A 68 5.44 14.84 -6.15
CA SER A 68 5.67 16.27 -5.98
C SER A 68 7.12 16.70 -6.16
N SER A 69 8.05 15.75 -6.38
CA SER A 69 9.44 16.11 -6.72
C SER A 69 9.56 16.36 -8.23
N PRO A 70 9.97 17.55 -8.67
CA PRO A 70 10.12 17.89 -10.09
C PRO A 70 11.18 17.03 -10.82
N PHE A 71 11.96 16.23 -10.08
CA PHE A 71 12.97 15.30 -10.63
C PHE A 71 12.46 13.87 -10.82
N MET A 72 11.22 13.57 -10.41
CA MET A 72 10.64 12.21 -10.40
C MET A 72 9.53 12.01 -11.46
N ASN A 73 9.53 12.82 -12.54
CA ASN A 73 8.50 12.78 -13.60
C ASN A 73 8.45 11.47 -14.40
N PHE A 74 9.42 10.56 -14.22
CA PHE A 74 9.54 9.32 -14.98
C PHE A 74 9.15 8.06 -14.19
N VAL A 75 8.66 8.21 -12.95
CA VAL A 75 8.23 7.06 -12.14
C VAL A 75 6.95 6.48 -12.74
N THR A 76 7.04 5.28 -13.31
CA THR A 76 5.90 4.55 -13.84
C THR A 76 5.16 3.84 -12.71
N SER A 77 3.86 4.04 -12.62
CA SER A 77 2.97 3.40 -11.63
C SER A 77 1.74 2.80 -12.31
N HIS A 78 0.95 2.04 -11.55
CA HIS A 78 -0.32 1.49 -12.03
C HIS A 78 -1.38 2.58 -12.24
N SER A 79 -1.25 3.72 -11.58
CA SER A 79 -2.17 4.85 -11.70
C SER A 79 -1.85 5.75 -12.90
N ASN A 80 -0.59 5.84 -13.33
CA ASN A 80 -0.15 6.78 -14.37
C ASN A 80 0.21 6.14 -15.72
N SER A 81 0.26 4.81 -15.82
CA SER A 81 0.63 4.09 -17.05
C SER A 81 -0.31 2.94 -17.37
N VAL A 82 -0.93 2.99 -18.56
CA VAL A 82 -1.84 1.95 -19.06
C VAL A 82 -1.14 0.59 -19.15
N HIS A 83 0.11 0.56 -19.61
CA HIS A 83 0.87 -0.69 -19.73
C HIS A 83 1.17 -1.31 -18.36
N ALA A 84 1.53 -0.49 -17.37
CA ALA A 84 1.78 -0.97 -16.02
C ALA A 84 0.48 -1.48 -15.35
N LEU A 85 -0.65 -0.81 -15.61
CA LEU A 85 -1.97 -1.25 -15.16
C LEU A 85 -2.39 -2.58 -15.82
N GLU A 86 -2.13 -2.74 -17.13
CA GLU A 86 -2.45 -3.96 -17.86
C GLU A 86 -1.63 -5.15 -17.34
N GLN A 87 -0.35 -4.96 -17.05
CA GLN A 87 0.47 -6.00 -16.40
C GLN A 87 -0.09 -6.39 -15.02
N LEU A 88 -0.51 -5.42 -14.20
CA LEU A 88 -1.15 -5.71 -12.91
C LEU A 88 -2.43 -6.53 -13.08
N LYS A 89 -3.28 -6.14 -14.04
CA LYS A 89 -4.52 -6.88 -14.36
C LYS A 89 -4.23 -8.31 -14.83
N TYR A 90 -3.21 -8.49 -15.66
CA TYR A 90 -2.76 -9.81 -16.08
C TYR A 90 -2.32 -10.67 -14.88
N LEU A 91 -1.51 -10.11 -13.97
CA LEU A 91 -1.09 -10.81 -12.75
C LEU A 91 -2.27 -11.15 -11.84
N LYS A 92 -3.23 -10.23 -11.69
CA LYS A 92 -4.48 -10.44 -10.94
C LYS A 92 -5.26 -11.62 -11.51
N ASN A 93 -5.47 -11.64 -12.82
CA ASN A 93 -6.22 -12.70 -13.52
C ASN A 93 -5.49 -14.05 -13.53
N LYS A 94 -4.16 -14.06 -13.45
CA LYS A 94 -3.34 -15.27 -13.35
C LYS A 94 -3.36 -15.88 -11.95
N SER A 95 -3.75 -15.13 -10.92
CA SER A 95 -3.80 -15.64 -9.55
C SER A 95 -4.96 -16.62 -9.37
N ASN A 96 -4.66 -17.79 -8.77
CA ASN A 96 -5.68 -18.77 -8.42
C ASN A 96 -6.60 -18.31 -7.26
N SER A 97 -6.20 -17.29 -6.52
CA SER A 97 -6.98 -16.73 -5.41
C SER A 97 -6.83 -15.22 -5.35
N PHE A 98 -7.95 -14.51 -5.49
CA PHE A 98 -7.95 -13.04 -5.40
C PHE A 98 -7.56 -12.57 -3.99
N SER A 99 -8.09 -13.21 -2.94
CA SER A 99 -7.73 -12.89 -1.55
C SER A 99 -6.22 -13.03 -1.28
N GLN A 100 -5.57 -14.08 -1.78
CA GLN A 100 -4.12 -14.26 -1.62
C GLN A 100 -3.33 -13.22 -2.43
N PHE A 101 -3.83 -12.86 -3.60
CA PHE A 101 -3.25 -11.79 -4.40
C PHE A 101 -3.35 -10.44 -3.68
N VAL A 102 -4.51 -10.10 -3.11
CA VAL A 102 -4.72 -8.89 -2.29
C VAL A 102 -3.73 -8.86 -1.12
N LYS A 103 -3.65 -9.96 -0.35
CA LYS A 103 -2.69 -10.05 0.76
C LYS A 103 -1.26 -9.78 0.28
N LYS A 104 -0.85 -10.42 -0.82
CA LYS A 104 0.49 -10.24 -1.40
C LYS A 104 0.75 -8.80 -1.84
N MET A 105 -0.25 -8.13 -2.41
CA MET A 105 -0.11 -6.74 -2.86
C MET A 105 -0.06 -5.76 -1.69
N LEU A 106 -0.85 -5.98 -0.64
CA LEU A 106 -0.94 -5.08 0.51
C LEU A 106 0.15 -5.34 1.57
N VAL A 107 0.88 -6.47 1.50
CA VAL A 107 1.88 -6.84 2.51
C VAL A 107 3.01 -5.81 2.63
N SER A 108 3.39 -5.19 1.52
CA SER A 108 4.44 -4.18 1.44
C SER A 108 4.04 -2.83 2.02
N LEU A 109 2.74 -2.60 2.27
CA LEU A 109 2.29 -1.41 2.97
C LEU A 109 2.61 -1.50 4.46
N PRO A 110 2.91 -0.37 5.11
CA PRO A 110 3.28 0.92 4.51
C PRO A 110 4.68 0.87 3.89
N PHE A 111 4.91 1.59 2.79
CA PHE A 111 6.24 1.68 2.18
C PHE A 111 7.19 2.52 3.04
N SER A 112 8.46 2.12 3.14
CA SER A 112 9.46 2.84 3.93
C SER A 112 10.07 4.00 3.14
N CYS A 113 10.05 5.21 3.73
CA CYS A 113 10.61 6.42 3.11
C CYS A 113 12.14 6.34 2.89
N GLN A 114 12.85 5.48 3.64
CA GLN A 114 14.31 5.33 3.52
C GLN A 114 14.76 4.58 2.27
N SER A 115 13.84 3.89 1.57
CA SER A 115 14.15 3.18 0.31
C SER A 115 14.55 4.09 -0.85
N GLN A 116 14.43 5.41 -0.68
CA GLN A 116 14.65 6.42 -1.74
C GLN A 116 15.72 7.46 -1.36
N SER A 117 16.50 7.21 -0.30
CA SER A 117 17.64 8.07 0.04
C SER A 117 18.72 7.89 -1.03
N PRO A 118 19.18 8.95 -1.72
CA PRO A 118 20.35 8.83 -2.58
C PRO A 118 21.54 8.41 -1.70
N SER A 119 22.20 7.32 -2.06
CA SER A 119 23.48 6.89 -1.46
C SER A 119 24.61 7.84 -1.83
#